data_AF-A0A8X6HZH8-F1
#
_entry.id   AF-A0A8X6HZH8-F1
#
_cell.length_a   1.000
_cell.length_b   1.000
_cell.length_c   1.000
_cell.angle_alpha   90.00
_cell.angle_beta   90.00
_cell.angle_gamma   90.00
#
_symmetry.space_group_name_H-M   'P 1'
#
loop_
_entity.id
_entity.type
_entity.pdbx_description
1 polymer ?
#
loop_
_entity_poly.entity_id
_entity_poly.type
_entity_poly.pdbx_seq_one_letter_code
_entity_poly.pdbx_strand_id
1 'polypeptide(L)'
;NSVSATKYINNAYHLTEAFRNHGYKIANLNPLAEPTSVYLPHLDPLNYGLENNKTVSLDGFFHSYHTKITCEELLETLKKIYCNKIGVELQHLQENEKEWLAREFETIQLECKISSEEKKDLLNELIKCEVFDNFLATKFATVKRYGGEGAESMIGFFLEIFRQSCSAGLKDVVIGIPHRGRLNLLTGLLNFPPVVMFKKMLGFPEFPSDIDATGDVLSHLTGSTEYKFNDSSVHITLLPNPSHLEAVSPVVVGYARSHLQTLKLADYETNSSKEVDYPVLPIQVHGDASFSGQGVVMETLAMSNVPHYSVGGSIHLIVNNQIGFTTPQERGR
;
A
#
# COMPACT_ATOMS: atom_id res chain seq x y z
N ASN A 1 25.20 27.78 31.19
CA ASN A 1 24.58 28.10 29.88
C ASN A 1 24.63 26.94 28.88
N SER A 2 25.76 26.24 28.69
CA SER A 2 25.84 25.09 27.75
C SER A 2 24.96 23.88 28.14
N VAL A 3 25.00 23.45 29.40
CA VAL A 3 24.23 22.29 29.91
C VAL A 3 22.71 22.46 29.75
N SER A 4 22.20 23.68 29.92
CA SER A 4 20.78 23.99 29.74
C SER A 4 20.35 23.91 28.27
N ALA A 5 21.21 24.39 27.35
CA ALA A 5 20.95 24.30 25.91
C ALA A 5 20.97 22.85 25.42
N THR A 6 21.93 22.03 25.87
CA THR A 6 21.98 20.60 25.55
C THR A 6 20.74 19.86 26.07
N LYS A 7 20.30 20.15 27.29
CA LYS A 7 19.06 19.57 27.85
C LYS A 7 17.84 19.93 27.01
N TYR A 8 17.75 21.17 26.53
CA TYR A 8 16.63 21.63 25.72
C TYR A 8 16.56 20.92 24.36
N ILE A 9 17.71 20.72 23.71
CA ILE A 9 17.81 19.94 22.46
C ILE A 9 17.39 18.49 22.72
N ASN A 10 17.89 17.84 23.77
CA ASN A 10 17.50 16.46 24.09
C ASN A 10 15.99 16.32 24.33
N ASN A 11 15.36 17.31 24.99
CA ASN A 11 13.92 17.31 25.21
C ASN A 11 13.13 17.41 23.90
N ALA A 12 13.58 18.23 22.94
CA ALA A 12 13.00 18.28 21.60
C ALA A 12 13.18 16.96 20.84
N TYR A 13 14.33 16.28 21.00
CA TYR A 13 14.56 14.97 20.40
C TYR A 13 13.58 13.93 20.94
N HIS A 14 13.36 13.92 22.26
CA HIS A 14 12.36 13.05 22.88
C HIS A 14 10.93 13.33 22.41
N LEU A 15 10.58 14.60 22.17
CA LEU A 15 9.30 14.94 21.55
C LEU A 15 9.21 14.37 20.13
N THR A 16 10.26 14.49 19.33
CA THR A 16 10.32 13.95 17.97
C THR A 16 10.14 12.43 17.94
N GLU A 17 10.84 11.70 18.82
CA GLU A 17 10.63 10.26 19.00
C GLU A 17 9.20 9.93 19.45
N ALA A 18 8.58 10.75 20.29
CA ALA A 18 7.18 10.54 20.68
C ALA A 18 6.23 10.68 19.47
N PHE A 19 6.47 11.62 18.56
CA PHE A 19 5.72 11.75 17.31
C PHE A 19 5.95 10.58 16.35
N ARG A 20 7.20 10.12 16.18
CA ARG A 20 7.53 8.88 15.43
C ARG A 20 6.76 7.67 15.97
N ASN A 21 6.60 7.61 17.29
CA ASN A 21 6.00 6.46 17.97
C ASN A 21 4.48 6.53 18.10
N HIS A 22 3.88 7.71 18.14
CA HIS A 22 2.48 7.88 18.52
C HIS A 22 1.70 8.87 17.65
N GLY A 23 2.35 9.59 16.72
CA GLY A 23 1.70 10.59 15.88
C GLY A 23 0.58 10.02 15.02
N TYR A 24 0.72 8.76 14.56
CA TYR A 24 -0.29 8.07 13.77
C TYR A 24 -1.66 7.95 14.48
N LYS A 25 -1.68 7.94 15.82
CA LYS A 25 -2.92 7.80 16.62
C LYS A 25 -3.84 9.00 16.52
N ILE A 26 -3.31 10.15 16.13
CA ILE A 26 -4.08 11.39 15.90
C ILE A 26 -3.99 11.84 14.43
N ALA A 27 -3.51 10.97 13.54
CA ALA A 27 -3.45 11.26 12.12
C ALA A 27 -4.86 11.33 11.50
N ASN A 28 -5.02 12.18 10.50
CA ASN A 28 -6.26 12.40 9.78
C ASN A 28 -6.44 11.37 8.66
N LEU A 29 -6.67 10.12 9.05
CA LEU A 29 -6.72 8.97 8.13
C LEU A 29 -8.12 8.61 7.64
N ASN A 30 -9.17 8.97 8.41
CA ASN A 30 -10.53 8.57 8.11
C ASN A 30 -11.21 9.56 7.15
N PRO A 31 -11.60 9.17 5.92
CA PRO A 31 -12.28 10.06 4.99
C PRO A 31 -13.74 10.38 5.39
N LEU A 32 -14.32 9.64 6.35
CA LEU A 32 -15.71 9.80 6.80
C LEU A 32 -15.84 10.64 8.08
N ALA A 33 -14.73 10.91 8.78
CA ALA A 33 -14.73 11.55 10.08
C ALA A 33 -13.69 12.67 10.16
N GLU A 34 -13.98 13.68 10.98
CA GLU A 34 -13.00 14.70 11.33
C GLU A 34 -11.79 14.10 12.07
N PRO A 35 -10.61 14.71 11.99
CA PRO A 35 -9.43 14.25 12.71
C PRO A 35 -9.72 14.07 14.20
N THR A 36 -9.16 13.01 14.77
CA THR A 36 -9.32 12.69 16.18
C THR A 36 -8.58 13.72 17.04
N SER A 37 -9.31 14.54 17.80
CA SER A 37 -8.74 15.52 18.75
C SER A 37 -8.40 14.90 20.11
N VAL A 38 -7.87 13.68 20.11
CA VAL A 38 -7.47 13.03 21.36
C VAL A 38 -6.20 13.69 21.86
N TYR A 39 -6.26 14.25 23.07
CA TYR A 39 -5.08 14.74 23.76
C TYR A 39 -4.18 13.56 24.11
N LEU A 40 -2.96 13.57 23.60
CA LEU A 40 -1.92 12.60 23.92
C LEU A 40 -0.84 13.30 24.75
N PRO A 41 -0.69 12.99 26.05
CA PRO A 41 0.29 13.64 26.91
C PRO A 41 1.72 13.55 26.37
N HIS A 42 2.06 12.44 25.70
CA HIS A 42 3.37 12.22 25.08
C HIS A 42 3.66 13.15 23.88
N LEU A 43 2.65 13.80 23.31
CA LEU A 43 2.81 14.72 22.18
C LEU A 43 2.72 16.20 22.60
N ASP A 44 2.56 16.46 23.90
CA ASP A 44 2.48 17.81 24.44
C ASP A 44 3.90 18.36 24.74
N PRO A 45 4.38 19.40 24.04
CA PRO A 45 5.71 19.96 24.26
C PRO A 45 5.92 20.48 25.69
N LEU A 46 4.87 20.91 26.40
CA LEU A 46 4.98 21.41 27.76
C LEU A 46 5.44 20.32 28.74
N ASN A 47 5.09 19.05 28.49
CA ASN A 47 5.53 17.92 29.30
C ASN A 47 7.04 17.64 29.18
N TYR A 48 7.68 18.18 28.14
CA TYR A 48 9.13 18.16 27.92
C TYR A 48 9.81 19.47 28.34
N GLY A 49 9.07 20.43 28.92
CA GLY A 49 9.60 21.75 29.26
C GLY A 49 9.96 22.60 28.04
N LEU A 50 9.32 22.34 26.89
CA LEU A 50 9.53 23.08 25.65
C LEU A 50 8.50 24.22 25.55
N GLU A 51 8.95 25.45 25.76
CA GLU A 51 8.15 26.66 25.58
C GLU A 51 8.15 27.14 24.11
N ASN A 52 7.00 27.58 23.60
CA ASN A 52 6.79 27.93 22.18
C ASN A 52 7.86 28.85 21.58
N ASN A 53 8.22 29.94 22.27
CA ASN A 53 9.09 31.00 21.72
C ASN A 53 10.60 30.70 21.79
N LYS A 54 11.00 29.57 22.39
CA LYS A 54 12.41 29.19 22.46
C LYS A 54 12.80 28.46 21.19
N THR A 55 14.04 28.69 20.75
CA THR A 55 14.58 28.10 19.53
C THR A 55 15.38 26.84 19.82
N VAL A 56 15.29 25.88 18.91
CA VAL A 56 16.02 24.61 18.92
C VAL A 56 16.73 24.43 17.58
N SER A 57 17.97 23.91 17.60
CA SER A 57 18.67 23.49 16.39
C SER A 57 18.15 22.11 16.00
N LEU A 58 17.75 21.93 14.75
CA LEU A 58 17.32 20.63 14.21
C LEU A 58 18.46 19.74 13.70
N ASP A 59 19.71 20.14 13.93
CA ASP A 59 20.86 19.37 13.48
C ASP A 59 20.80 17.92 14.02
N GLY A 60 20.62 16.96 13.11
CA GLY A 60 20.51 15.53 13.44
C GLY A 60 19.11 15.05 13.81
N PHE A 61 18.08 15.89 13.76
CA PHE A 61 16.68 15.50 14.02
C PHE A 61 16.01 14.93 12.79
N PHE A 62 16.17 15.63 11.67
CA PHE A 62 15.72 15.24 10.34
C PHE A 62 16.93 15.20 9.42
N HIS A 63 16.96 14.29 8.47
CA HIS A 63 18.14 14.05 7.63
C HIS A 63 18.54 15.27 6.77
N SER A 64 17.61 16.21 6.55
CA SER A 64 17.76 17.34 5.61
C SER A 64 17.48 18.72 6.21
N TYR A 65 17.26 18.84 7.52
CA TYR A 65 17.01 20.14 8.18
C TYR A 65 18.18 20.57 9.07
N HIS A 66 18.93 21.56 8.59
CA HIS A 66 19.97 22.26 9.35
C HIS A 66 19.55 23.70 9.64
N THR A 67 18.47 23.85 10.41
CA THR A 67 17.90 25.15 10.74
C THR A 67 17.63 25.27 12.24
N LYS A 68 17.65 26.50 12.74
CA LYS A 68 17.11 26.83 14.05
C LYS A 68 15.67 27.28 13.87
N ILE A 69 14.75 26.60 14.53
CA ILE A 69 13.32 26.91 14.50
C ILE A 69 12.80 27.07 15.92
N THR A 70 11.65 27.71 16.08
CA THR A 70 10.94 27.77 17.36
C THR A 70 10.35 26.42 17.73
N CYS A 71 10.05 26.20 19.00
CA CYS A 71 9.35 24.98 19.41
C CYS A 71 7.93 24.89 18.85
N GLU A 72 7.29 26.03 18.57
CA GLU A 72 6.02 26.07 17.85
C GLU A 72 6.17 25.55 16.42
N GLU A 73 7.17 26.04 15.67
CA GLU A 73 7.49 25.57 14.32
C GLU A 73 7.88 24.08 14.29
N LEU A 74 8.59 23.60 15.33
CA LEU A 74 8.91 22.17 15.47
C LEU A 74 7.64 21.34 15.62
N LEU A 75 6.71 21.78 16.48
CA LEU A 75 5.45 21.07 16.70
C LEU A 75 4.60 21.03 15.43
N GLU A 76 4.52 22.13 14.69
CA GLU A 76 3.83 22.18 13.40
C GLU A 76 4.45 21.24 12.37
N THR A 77 5.79 21.20 12.31
CA THR A 77 6.53 20.30 11.43
C THR A 77 6.26 18.83 11.78
N LEU A 78 6.33 18.47 13.06
CA LEU A 78 6.06 17.11 13.51
C LEU A 78 4.62 16.68 13.23
N LYS A 79 3.64 17.56 13.44
CA LYS A 79 2.24 17.32 13.08
C LYS A 79 2.05 17.14 11.57
N LYS A 80 2.74 17.94 10.76
CA LYS A 80 2.70 17.83 9.29
C LYS A 80 3.24 16.49 8.82
N ILE A 81 4.33 16.01 9.42
CA ILE A 81 4.97 14.73 9.06
C ILE A 81 4.10 13.55 9.55
N TYR A 82 3.77 13.52 10.83
CA TYR A 82 3.27 12.29 11.50
C TYR A 82 1.76 12.24 11.75
N CYS A 83 1.05 13.35 11.57
CA CYS A 83 -0.35 13.48 11.97
C CYS A 83 -1.28 13.97 10.85
N ASN A 84 -0.81 13.96 9.60
CA ASN A 84 -1.60 14.44 8.46
C ASN A 84 -2.43 13.31 7.81
N LYS A 85 -2.53 13.27 6.48
CA LYS A 85 -3.30 12.27 5.73
C LYS A 85 -2.63 10.90 5.57
N ILE A 86 -1.41 10.75 6.11
CA ILE A 86 -0.66 9.50 6.12
C ILE A 86 -0.12 9.31 7.54
N GLY A 87 -0.26 8.10 8.07
CA GLY A 87 0.28 7.69 9.37
C GLY A 87 1.29 6.57 9.16
N VAL A 88 2.30 6.51 10.04
CA VAL A 88 3.32 5.47 10.03
C VAL A 88 3.48 4.89 11.43
N GLU A 89 3.59 3.57 11.51
CA GLU A 89 3.89 2.85 12.76
C GLU A 89 5.29 2.25 12.66
N LEU A 90 6.17 2.61 13.60
CA LEU A 90 7.59 2.27 13.53
C LEU A 90 8.05 1.34 14.66
N GLN A 91 7.33 1.31 15.78
CA GLN A 91 7.79 0.68 17.02
C GLN A 91 7.96 -0.84 16.95
N HIS A 92 7.30 -1.49 16.01
CA HIS A 92 7.32 -2.95 15.87
C HIS A 92 8.49 -3.45 15.00
N LEU A 93 9.24 -2.53 14.37
CA LEU A 93 10.36 -2.83 13.48
C LEU A 93 11.67 -3.00 14.24
N GLN A 94 12.66 -3.63 13.59
CA GLN A 94 14.04 -3.63 14.11
C GLN A 94 14.66 -2.24 13.98
N GLU A 95 15.71 -1.94 14.76
CA GLU A 95 16.24 -0.58 14.86
C GLU A 95 16.72 0.00 13.51
N ASN A 96 17.39 -0.81 12.69
CA ASN A 96 17.86 -0.39 11.37
C ASN A 96 16.72 -0.09 10.39
N GLU A 97 15.65 -0.91 10.43
CA GLU A 97 14.45 -0.70 9.60
C GLU A 97 13.67 0.53 10.07
N LYS A 98 13.56 0.72 11.39
CA LYS A 98 12.95 1.88 12.02
C LYS A 98 13.65 3.17 11.61
N GLU A 99 14.98 3.23 11.71
CA GLU A 99 15.77 4.40 11.31
C GLU A 99 15.61 4.71 9.83
N TRP A 100 15.69 3.68 8.97
CA TRP A 100 15.49 3.83 7.54
C TRP A 100 14.10 4.35 7.21
N LEU A 101 13.04 3.71 7.71
CA LEU A 101 11.66 4.07 7.38
C LEU A 101 11.29 5.45 7.93
N ALA A 102 11.74 5.81 9.14
CA ALA A 102 11.56 7.15 9.68
C ALA A 102 12.19 8.20 8.76
N ARG A 103 13.42 7.97 8.32
CA ARG A 103 14.13 8.88 7.42
C ARG A 103 13.44 9.04 6.08
N GLU A 104 13.10 7.93 5.41
CA GLU A 104 12.42 7.97 4.11
C GLU A 104 11.05 8.65 4.24
N PHE A 105 10.29 8.34 5.29
CA PHE A 105 8.99 8.95 5.53
C PHE A 105 9.09 10.46 5.76
N GLU A 106 10.00 10.91 6.63
CA GLU A 106 10.26 12.34 6.87
C GLU A 106 10.65 13.07 5.58
N THR A 107 11.55 12.47 4.80
CA THR A 107 12.01 13.01 3.51
C THR A 107 10.84 13.17 2.55
N ILE A 108 10.00 12.13 2.41
CA ILE A 108 8.81 12.18 1.54
C ILE A 108 7.84 13.28 2.00
N GLN A 109 7.55 13.39 3.30
CA GLN A 109 6.59 14.39 3.81
C GLN A 109 7.07 15.83 3.67
N LEU A 110 8.40 16.06 3.67
CA LEU A 110 8.99 17.39 3.65
C LEU A 110 9.38 17.84 2.24
N GLU A 111 9.88 16.93 1.41
CA GLU A 111 10.53 17.26 0.14
C GLU A 111 9.75 16.80 -1.08
N CYS A 112 8.98 15.71 -0.98
CA CYS A 112 8.30 15.15 -2.15
C CYS A 112 7.23 16.10 -2.68
N LYS A 113 7.35 16.45 -3.96
CA LYS A 113 6.39 17.30 -4.68
C LYS A 113 5.92 16.56 -5.91
N ILE A 114 4.65 16.19 -5.92
CA ILE A 114 3.98 15.65 -7.10
C ILE A 114 3.80 16.79 -8.12
N SER A 115 4.33 16.61 -9.32
CA SER A 115 4.24 17.56 -10.41
C SER A 115 2.79 17.76 -10.86
N SER A 116 2.51 18.86 -11.55
CA SER A 116 1.17 19.11 -12.10
C SER A 116 0.74 18.06 -13.12
N GLU A 117 1.68 17.43 -13.81
CA GLU A 117 1.39 16.39 -14.80
C GLU A 117 1.03 15.08 -14.11
N GLU A 118 1.81 14.65 -13.13
CA GLU A 118 1.50 13.44 -12.33
C GLU A 118 0.14 13.55 -11.62
N LYS A 119 -0.23 14.76 -11.16
CA LYS A 119 -1.57 15.01 -10.59
C LYS A 119 -2.69 14.82 -11.61
N LYS A 120 -2.48 15.26 -12.86
CA LYS A 120 -3.48 15.10 -13.94
C LYS A 120 -3.58 13.63 -14.35
N ASP A 121 -2.45 12.95 -14.48
CA ASP A 121 -2.41 11.50 -14.75
C ASP A 121 -3.20 10.72 -13.71
N LEU A 122 -2.91 10.96 -12.43
CA LEU A 122 -3.64 10.32 -11.33
C LEU A 122 -5.14 10.65 -11.39
N LEU A 123 -5.49 11.93 -11.55
CA LEU A 123 -6.89 12.34 -11.67
C LEU A 123 -7.62 11.66 -12.83
N ASN A 124 -6.96 11.50 -13.98
CA ASN A 124 -7.52 10.80 -15.13
C ASN A 124 -7.84 9.34 -14.80
N GLU A 125 -6.94 8.63 -14.11
CA GLU A 125 -7.19 7.24 -13.71
C GLU A 125 -8.31 7.11 -12.67
N LEU A 126 -8.41 8.07 -11.73
CA LEU A 126 -9.53 8.12 -10.77
C LEU A 126 -10.87 8.33 -11.49
N ILE A 127 -10.94 9.28 -12.42
CA ILE A 127 -12.15 9.56 -13.21
C ILE A 127 -12.53 8.36 -14.05
N LYS A 128 -11.57 7.68 -14.69
CA LYS A 128 -11.86 6.45 -15.46
C LYS A 128 -12.49 5.38 -14.57
N CYS A 129 -11.99 5.21 -13.35
CA CYS A 129 -12.55 4.26 -12.39
C CYS A 129 -14.00 4.59 -12.03
N GLU A 130 -14.30 5.84 -11.68
CA GLU A 130 -15.65 6.30 -11.35
C GLU A 130 -16.61 6.17 -12.56
N VAL A 131 -16.19 6.61 -13.74
CA VAL A 131 -16.98 6.54 -14.97
C VAL A 131 -17.26 5.08 -15.35
N PHE A 132 -16.30 4.18 -15.16
CA PHE A 132 -16.46 2.76 -15.43
C PHE A 132 -17.53 2.14 -14.52
N ASP A 133 -17.49 2.41 -13.22
CA ASP A 133 -18.49 1.92 -12.28
C ASP A 133 -19.89 2.50 -12.57
N ASN A 134 -19.98 3.80 -12.89
CA ASN A 134 -21.24 4.43 -13.31
C ASN A 134 -21.80 3.83 -14.61
N PHE A 135 -20.94 3.53 -15.58
CA PHE A 135 -21.33 2.85 -16.82
C PHE A 135 -21.92 1.47 -16.51
N LEU A 136 -21.26 0.68 -15.67
CA LEU A 136 -21.77 -0.63 -15.26
C LEU A 136 -23.08 -0.53 -14.49
N ALA A 137 -23.22 0.44 -13.59
CA ALA A 137 -24.46 0.70 -12.87
C ALA A 137 -25.63 1.00 -13.83
N THR A 138 -25.36 1.75 -14.91
CA THR A 138 -26.36 2.13 -15.91
C THR A 138 -26.72 0.97 -16.85
N LYS A 139 -25.71 0.24 -17.36
CA LYS A 139 -25.91 -0.78 -18.40
C LYS A 139 -26.20 -2.18 -17.85
N PHE A 140 -25.72 -2.49 -16.65
CA PHE A 140 -25.82 -3.79 -16.00
C PHE A 140 -26.38 -3.64 -14.58
N ALA A 141 -27.46 -2.87 -14.42
CA ALA A 141 -28.03 -2.48 -13.13
C ALA A 141 -28.36 -3.66 -12.18
N THR A 142 -28.63 -4.84 -12.73
CA THR A 142 -28.97 -6.05 -11.95
C THR A 142 -27.74 -6.89 -11.58
N VAL A 143 -26.56 -6.58 -12.11
CA VAL A 143 -25.34 -7.36 -11.92
C VAL A 143 -24.55 -6.81 -10.72
N LYS A 144 -24.24 -7.69 -9.77
CA LYS A 144 -23.33 -7.38 -8.66
C LYS A 144 -21.90 -7.29 -9.21
N ARG A 145 -21.30 -6.10 -9.14
CA ARG A 145 -19.96 -5.80 -9.69
C ARG A 145 -18.86 -5.63 -8.66
N TYR A 146 -19.20 -5.35 -7.40
CA TYR A 146 -18.24 -5.08 -6.32
C TYR A 146 -17.24 -3.95 -6.66
N GLY A 147 -17.77 -2.84 -7.16
CA GLY A 147 -17.02 -1.69 -7.67
C GLY A 147 -16.07 -1.05 -6.67
N GLY A 148 -15.22 -0.17 -7.20
CA GLY A 148 -14.20 0.60 -6.47
C GLY A 148 -14.69 1.95 -5.94
N GLU A 149 -15.99 2.26 -6.08
CA GLU A 149 -16.59 3.52 -5.62
C GLU A 149 -16.27 3.82 -4.14
N GLY A 150 -15.65 4.97 -3.87
CA GLY A 150 -15.16 5.38 -2.54
C GLY A 150 -13.76 4.85 -2.17
N ALA A 151 -13.14 4.06 -3.05
CA ALA A 151 -11.80 3.51 -2.91
C ALA A 151 -10.96 3.67 -4.19
N GLU A 152 -11.32 4.62 -5.07
CA GLU A 152 -10.70 4.83 -6.38
C GLU A 152 -9.19 5.11 -6.26
N SER A 153 -8.75 5.70 -5.15
CA SER A 153 -7.34 5.96 -4.86
C SER A 153 -6.45 4.70 -4.90
N MET A 154 -7.02 3.50 -4.76
CA MET A 154 -6.29 2.24 -4.97
C MET A 154 -5.67 2.14 -6.37
N ILE A 155 -6.29 2.75 -7.40
CA ILE A 155 -5.73 2.73 -8.75
C ILE A 155 -4.44 3.55 -8.82
N GLY A 156 -4.32 4.62 -8.02
CA GLY A 156 -3.11 5.40 -7.89
C GLY A 156 -1.97 4.60 -7.27
N PHE A 157 -2.28 3.75 -6.27
CA PHE A 157 -1.32 2.79 -5.73
C PHE A 157 -0.80 1.83 -6.81
N PHE A 158 -1.69 1.22 -7.61
CA PHE A 158 -1.28 0.31 -8.67
C PHE A 158 -0.50 1.01 -9.78
N LEU A 159 -0.91 2.21 -10.17
CA LEU A 159 -0.20 3.01 -11.15
C LEU A 159 1.23 3.27 -10.70
N GLU A 160 1.41 3.71 -9.46
CA GLU A 160 2.72 4.05 -8.93
C GLU A 160 3.59 2.80 -8.71
N ILE A 161 3.05 1.74 -8.10
CA ILE A 161 3.84 0.53 -7.85
C ILE A 161 4.29 -0.15 -9.15
N PHE A 162 3.52 -0.08 -10.23
CA PHE A 162 3.94 -0.60 -11.54
C PHE A 162 5.03 0.28 -12.17
N ARG A 163 4.94 1.61 -12.06
CA ARG A 163 5.99 2.53 -12.50
C ARG A 163 7.30 2.31 -11.74
N GLN A 164 7.21 2.13 -10.42
CA GLN A 164 8.35 1.81 -9.57
C GLN A 164 8.93 0.43 -9.89
N SER A 165 8.08 -0.57 -10.15
CA SER A 165 8.52 -1.91 -10.56
C SER A 165 9.34 -1.89 -11.86
N CYS A 166 8.88 -1.14 -12.88
CA CYS A 166 9.64 -0.91 -14.11
C CYS A 166 10.98 -0.20 -13.84
N SER A 167 10.98 0.82 -12.99
CA SER A 167 12.17 1.64 -12.69
C SER A 167 13.20 0.87 -11.87
N ALA A 168 12.75 -0.04 -11.00
CA ALA A 168 13.59 -0.94 -10.22
C ALA A 168 14.10 -2.15 -11.04
N GLY A 169 13.64 -2.33 -12.28
CA GLY A 169 14.04 -3.44 -13.15
C GLY A 169 13.46 -4.79 -12.71
N LEU A 170 12.31 -4.79 -12.02
CA LEU A 170 11.60 -6.02 -11.69
C LEU A 170 11.15 -6.72 -12.98
N LYS A 171 11.14 -8.05 -12.94
CA LYS A 171 10.73 -8.89 -14.08
C LYS A 171 9.23 -9.16 -14.05
N ASP A 172 8.72 -9.49 -12.87
CA ASP A 172 7.34 -9.94 -12.69
C ASP A 172 6.69 -9.29 -11.47
N VAL A 173 5.41 -8.95 -11.60
CA VAL A 173 4.52 -8.56 -10.51
C VAL A 173 3.35 -9.54 -10.49
N VAL A 174 3.17 -10.22 -9.36
CA VAL A 174 2.13 -11.23 -9.17
C VAL A 174 1.09 -10.70 -8.20
N ILE A 175 -0.16 -10.60 -8.63
CA ILE A 175 -1.24 -9.96 -7.86
C ILE A 175 -2.29 -10.98 -7.43
N GLY A 176 -2.60 -11.01 -6.14
CA GLY A 176 -3.85 -11.58 -5.63
C GLY A 176 -4.74 -10.47 -5.10
N ILE A 177 -5.97 -10.40 -5.60
CA ILE A 177 -6.95 -9.39 -5.21
C ILE A 177 -8.35 -10.01 -5.07
N PRO A 178 -9.14 -9.67 -4.04
CA PRO A 178 -10.52 -10.12 -3.92
C PRO A 178 -11.42 -9.40 -4.94
N HIS A 179 -12.71 -9.30 -4.65
CA HIS A 179 -13.70 -8.72 -5.55
C HIS A 179 -13.65 -7.18 -5.64
N ARG A 180 -13.22 -6.48 -4.56
CA ARG A 180 -13.31 -5.01 -4.45
C ARG A 180 -12.42 -4.30 -5.46
N GLY A 181 -13.01 -3.55 -6.38
CA GLY A 181 -12.27 -2.76 -7.38
C GLY A 181 -11.50 -3.60 -8.41
N ARG A 182 -11.67 -4.93 -8.43
CA ARG A 182 -10.93 -5.83 -9.33
C ARG A 182 -11.17 -5.53 -10.80
N LEU A 183 -12.44 -5.27 -11.15
CA LEU A 183 -12.82 -4.98 -12.54
C LEU A 183 -12.20 -3.66 -13.02
N ASN A 184 -12.12 -2.66 -12.13
CA ASN A 184 -11.46 -1.38 -12.40
C ASN A 184 -9.95 -1.59 -12.68
N LEU A 185 -9.26 -2.40 -11.87
CA LEU A 185 -7.86 -2.72 -12.11
C LEU A 185 -7.66 -3.46 -13.44
N LEU A 186 -8.50 -4.46 -13.71
CA LEU A 186 -8.44 -5.26 -14.94
C LEU A 186 -8.58 -4.38 -16.20
N THR A 187 -9.61 -3.56 -16.28
CA THR A 187 -9.89 -2.74 -17.47
C THR A 187 -9.06 -1.47 -17.52
N GLY A 188 -8.69 -0.90 -16.38
CA GLY A 188 -7.94 0.35 -16.27
C GLY A 188 -6.44 0.18 -16.56
N LEU A 189 -5.79 -0.79 -15.92
CA LEU A 189 -4.33 -0.93 -15.99
C LEU A 189 -3.85 -2.25 -16.60
N LEU A 190 -4.67 -3.30 -16.62
CA LEU A 190 -4.27 -4.62 -17.12
C LEU A 190 -4.74 -4.92 -18.55
N ASN A 191 -5.25 -3.90 -19.27
CA ASN A 191 -5.74 -4.00 -20.65
C ASN A 191 -6.77 -5.13 -20.86
N PHE A 192 -7.52 -5.51 -19.82
CA PHE A 192 -8.52 -6.56 -19.94
C PHE A 192 -9.64 -6.10 -20.88
N PRO A 193 -9.98 -6.86 -21.94
CA PRO A 193 -10.97 -6.42 -22.93
C PRO A 193 -12.37 -6.26 -22.30
N PRO A 194 -12.96 -5.06 -22.25
CA PRO A 194 -14.27 -4.85 -21.63
C PRO A 194 -15.37 -5.70 -22.27
N VAL A 195 -15.26 -6.02 -23.57
CA VAL A 195 -16.21 -6.88 -24.29
C VAL A 195 -16.26 -8.29 -23.68
N VAL A 196 -15.13 -8.85 -23.24
CA VAL A 196 -15.10 -10.16 -22.57
C VAL A 196 -15.81 -10.07 -21.21
N MET A 197 -15.60 -8.99 -20.48
CA MET A 197 -16.29 -8.74 -19.22
C MET A 197 -17.81 -8.62 -19.41
N PHE A 198 -18.26 -7.88 -20.43
CA PHE A 198 -19.68 -7.72 -20.73
C PHE A 198 -20.33 -9.05 -21.16
N LYS A 199 -19.62 -9.89 -21.92
CA LYS A 199 -20.08 -11.26 -22.22
C LYS A 199 -20.35 -12.05 -20.94
N LYS A 200 -19.42 -12.03 -20.00
CA LYS A 200 -19.58 -12.69 -18.69
C LYS A 200 -20.77 -12.12 -17.90
N MET A 201 -20.96 -10.79 -17.91
CA MET A 201 -22.13 -10.15 -17.27
C MET A 201 -23.47 -10.57 -17.88
N LEU A 202 -23.49 -10.89 -19.18
CA LEU A 202 -24.66 -11.40 -19.90
C LEU A 202 -24.85 -12.93 -19.74
N GLY A 203 -23.98 -13.61 -18.99
CA GLY A 203 -24.06 -15.05 -18.76
C GLY A 203 -23.42 -15.90 -19.87
N PHE A 204 -22.68 -15.30 -20.80
CA PHE A 204 -21.92 -16.05 -21.80
C PHE A 204 -20.59 -16.57 -21.24
N PRO A 205 -20.05 -17.66 -21.81
CA PRO A 205 -18.70 -18.12 -21.49
C PRO A 205 -17.63 -17.06 -21.75
N GLU A 206 -16.61 -17.03 -20.90
CA GLU A 206 -15.37 -16.26 -21.04
C GLU A 206 -14.36 -16.94 -21.97
N PHE A 207 -14.53 -18.24 -22.21
CA PHE A 207 -13.64 -19.04 -23.04
C PHE A 207 -14.21 -19.27 -24.46
N PRO A 208 -13.35 -19.53 -25.45
CA PRO A 208 -13.76 -20.06 -26.74
C PRO A 208 -14.58 -21.35 -26.62
N SER A 209 -15.48 -21.60 -27.59
CA SER A 209 -16.42 -22.72 -27.55
C SER A 209 -15.78 -24.10 -27.68
N ASP A 210 -14.52 -24.17 -28.11
CA ASP A 210 -13.71 -25.38 -28.26
C ASP A 210 -12.93 -25.74 -26.99
N ILE A 211 -12.98 -24.91 -25.95
CA ILE A 211 -12.34 -25.17 -24.66
C ILE A 211 -13.33 -25.88 -23.73
N ASP A 212 -12.93 -27.03 -23.21
CA ASP A 212 -13.67 -27.75 -22.16
C ASP A 212 -13.39 -27.12 -20.79
N ALA A 213 -14.13 -26.06 -20.48
CA ALA A 213 -14.06 -25.35 -19.21
C ALA A 213 -15.46 -25.02 -18.68
N THR A 214 -15.64 -25.18 -17.37
CA THR A 214 -16.91 -24.85 -16.70
C THR A 214 -17.10 -23.35 -16.48
N GLY A 215 -16.03 -22.56 -16.56
CA GLY A 215 -16.04 -21.13 -16.25
C GLY A 215 -16.07 -20.81 -14.76
N ASP A 216 -16.05 -19.52 -14.45
CA ASP A 216 -16.22 -18.97 -13.09
C ASP A 216 -17.02 -17.64 -13.10
N VAL A 217 -17.22 -17.02 -11.95
CA VAL A 217 -17.97 -15.75 -11.83
C VAL A 217 -17.14 -14.53 -12.23
N LEU A 218 -17.83 -13.42 -12.50
CA LEU A 218 -17.26 -12.14 -12.93
C LEU A 218 -16.10 -11.66 -12.04
N SER A 219 -16.23 -11.78 -10.72
CA SER A 219 -15.24 -11.32 -9.75
C SER A 219 -13.96 -12.17 -9.70
N HIS A 220 -13.85 -13.24 -10.49
CA HIS A 220 -12.69 -14.13 -10.53
C HIS A 220 -11.90 -14.03 -11.85
N LEU A 221 -12.36 -13.19 -12.80
CA LEU A 221 -11.65 -12.92 -14.06
C LEU A 221 -10.21 -12.50 -13.80
N THR A 222 -9.29 -12.93 -14.66
CA THR A 222 -7.85 -12.72 -14.50
C THR A 222 -7.29 -11.81 -15.59
N GLY A 223 -6.04 -11.41 -15.45
CA GLY A 223 -5.34 -10.62 -16.46
C GLY A 223 -3.85 -10.92 -16.43
N SER A 224 -3.23 -10.92 -17.60
CA SER A 224 -1.79 -10.98 -17.75
C SER A 224 -1.40 -10.03 -18.86
N THR A 225 -0.50 -9.09 -18.57
CA THR A 225 -0.11 -8.03 -19.51
C THR A 225 1.33 -7.63 -19.29
N GLU A 226 1.94 -7.06 -20.33
CA GLU A 226 3.21 -6.36 -20.22
C GLU A 226 2.92 -4.88 -19.95
N TYR A 227 3.33 -4.38 -18.77
CA TYR A 227 3.21 -2.96 -18.45
C TYR A 227 4.51 -2.24 -18.82
N LYS A 228 4.41 -1.10 -19.50
CA LYS A 228 5.56 -0.32 -19.98
C LYS A 228 5.58 1.05 -19.35
N PHE A 229 6.75 1.47 -18.90
CA PHE A 229 6.98 2.82 -18.37
C PHE A 229 8.38 3.28 -18.73
N ASN A 230 8.49 4.42 -19.41
CA ASN A 230 9.71 4.87 -20.08
C ASN A 230 10.26 3.76 -21.01
N ASP A 231 11.55 3.44 -20.90
CA ASP A 231 12.23 2.40 -21.70
C ASP A 231 12.25 1.02 -20.99
N SER A 232 11.51 0.87 -19.88
CA SER A 232 11.42 -0.36 -19.09
C SER A 232 10.03 -0.99 -19.18
N SER A 233 9.97 -2.29 -18.92
CA SER A 233 8.71 -3.03 -18.79
C SER A 233 8.76 -4.03 -17.66
N VAL A 234 7.58 -4.40 -17.17
CA VAL A 234 7.39 -5.45 -16.17
C VAL A 234 6.19 -6.30 -16.55
N HIS A 235 6.32 -7.61 -16.39
CA HIS A 235 5.21 -8.53 -16.61
C HIS A 235 4.27 -8.52 -15.40
N ILE A 236 2.97 -8.32 -15.62
CA ILE A 236 1.99 -8.29 -14.54
C ILE A 236 1.01 -9.43 -14.73
N THR A 237 0.86 -10.27 -13.71
CA THR A 237 -0.12 -11.36 -13.69
C THR A 237 -1.03 -11.25 -12.47
N LEU A 238 -2.33 -11.19 -12.73
CA LEU A 238 -3.39 -11.24 -11.72
C LEU A 238 -3.94 -12.66 -11.65
N LEU A 239 -3.83 -13.30 -10.48
CA LEU A 239 -4.21 -14.71 -10.31
C LEU A 239 -5.74 -14.91 -10.22
N PRO A 240 -6.24 -16.08 -10.65
CA PRO A 240 -7.60 -16.49 -10.34
C PRO A 240 -7.72 -16.81 -8.85
N ASN A 241 -8.91 -16.63 -8.29
CA ASN A 241 -9.18 -16.97 -6.90
C ASN A 241 -10.64 -17.39 -6.73
N PRO A 242 -10.95 -18.29 -5.79
CA PRO A 242 -12.32 -18.57 -5.40
C PRO A 242 -12.91 -17.39 -4.60
N SER A 243 -14.21 -17.48 -4.29
CA SER A 243 -14.88 -16.54 -3.38
C SER A 243 -14.43 -16.64 -1.91
N HIS A 244 -13.68 -17.70 -1.56
CA HIS A 244 -13.09 -17.87 -0.24
C HIS A 244 -11.98 -16.83 -0.08
N LEU A 245 -12.31 -15.73 0.60
CA LEU A 245 -11.39 -14.61 0.79
C LEU A 245 -10.08 -15.09 1.43
N GLU A 246 -8.97 -14.46 1.03
CA GLU A 246 -7.61 -14.76 1.48
C GLU A 246 -7.04 -16.13 1.06
N ALA A 247 -7.84 -17.05 0.51
CA ALA A 247 -7.34 -18.35 0.05
C ALA A 247 -6.29 -18.23 -1.08
N VAL A 248 -6.30 -17.11 -1.82
CA VAL A 248 -5.30 -16.83 -2.88
C VAL A 248 -3.98 -16.30 -2.33
N SER A 249 -3.94 -15.77 -1.11
CA SER A 249 -2.76 -15.16 -0.51
C SER A 249 -1.52 -16.07 -0.52
N PRO A 250 -1.58 -17.33 -0.03
CA PRO A 250 -0.43 -18.24 -0.13
C PRO A 250 -0.15 -18.68 -1.58
N VAL A 251 -1.16 -18.69 -2.45
CA VAL A 251 -1.01 -19.05 -3.88
C VAL A 251 -0.19 -18.00 -4.62
N VAL A 252 -0.39 -16.70 -4.32
CA VAL A 252 0.40 -15.59 -4.87
C VAL A 252 1.88 -15.76 -4.54
N VAL A 253 2.18 -16.02 -3.26
CA VAL A 253 3.56 -16.21 -2.79
C VAL A 253 4.18 -17.47 -3.42
N GLY A 254 3.45 -18.59 -3.47
CA GLY A 254 3.90 -19.82 -4.12
C GLY A 254 4.15 -19.64 -5.62
N TYR A 255 3.29 -18.89 -6.31
CA TYR A 255 3.46 -18.56 -7.72
C TYR A 255 4.72 -17.71 -7.94
N ALA A 256 4.93 -16.66 -7.14
CA ALA A 256 6.14 -15.85 -7.18
C ALA A 256 7.41 -16.68 -6.92
N ARG A 257 7.36 -17.58 -5.93
CA ARG A 257 8.46 -18.52 -5.62
C ARG A 257 8.78 -19.43 -6.80
N SER A 258 7.76 -19.93 -7.50
CA SER A 258 7.93 -20.77 -8.69
C SER A 258 8.59 -20.03 -9.85
N HIS A 259 8.32 -18.72 -9.99
CA HIS A 259 8.96 -17.87 -10.99
C HIS A 259 10.42 -17.62 -10.67
N LEU A 260 10.76 -17.32 -9.41
CA LEU A 260 12.15 -17.24 -8.94
C LEU A 260 12.91 -18.53 -9.25
N GLN A 261 12.30 -19.70 -9.03
CA GLN A 261 12.88 -21.00 -9.37
C GLN A 261 13.09 -21.18 -10.87
N THR A 262 12.08 -20.85 -11.68
CA THR A 262 12.13 -20.98 -13.15
C THR A 262 13.21 -20.09 -13.74
N LEU A 263 13.36 -18.88 -13.21
CA LEU A 263 14.36 -17.91 -13.63
C LEU A 263 15.76 -18.20 -13.05
N LYS A 264 15.88 -19.14 -12.10
CA LYS A 264 17.11 -19.45 -11.35
C LYS A 264 17.71 -18.23 -10.65
N LEU A 265 16.85 -17.45 -10.01
CA LEU A 265 17.19 -16.21 -9.29
C LEU A 265 16.94 -16.38 -7.79
N ALA A 266 17.34 -15.38 -7.01
CA ALA A 266 17.29 -15.40 -5.56
C ALA A 266 17.95 -16.67 -4.98
N ASP A 267 17.27 -17.38 -4.09
CA ASP A 267 17.74 -18.63 -3.46
C ASP A 267 18.05 -19.78 -4.44
N TYR A 268 17.64 -19.66 -5.71
CA TYR A 268 17.89 -20.66 -6.74
C TYR A 268 19.11 -20.33 -7.63
N GLU A 269 19.78 -19.20 -7.37
CA GLU A 269 20.99 -18.84 -8.07
C GLU A 269 22.18 -19.72 -7.62
N THR A 270 22.97 -20.21 -8.59
CA THR A 270 24.09 -21.12 -8.32
C THR A 270 25.42 -20.41 -8.13
N ASN A 271 25.48 -19.09 -8.37
CA ASN A 271 26.69 -18.29 -8.37
C ASN A 271 26.64 -17.27 -7.22
N SER A 272 27.16 -17.66 -6.06
CA SER A 272 26.91 -17.02 -4.75
C SER A 272 27.71 -15.73 -4.49
N SER A 273 28.21 -15.04 -5.51
CA SER A 273 29.08 -13.85 -5.32
C SER A 273 28.33 -12.52 -5.34
N LYS A 274 27.00 -12.52 -5.51
CA LYS A 274 26.15 -11.33 -5.51
C LYS A 274 25.16 -11.36 -4.35
N GLU A 275 24.73 -10.16 -3.96
CA GLU A 275 23.59 -9.96 -3.08
C GLU A 275 22.33 -10.58 -3.71
N VAL A 276 21.51 -11.25 -2.91
CA VAL A 276 20.33 -11.99 -3.38
C VAL A 276 19.24 -10.99 -3.76
N ASP A 277 18.98 -10.85 -5.06
CA ASP A 277 17.91 -10.00 -5.59
C ASP A 277 16.62 -10.79 -5.78
N TYR A 278 15.48 -10.13 -5.55
CA TYR A 278 14.13 -10.69 -5.67
C TYR A 278 13.33 -9.95 -6.75
N PRO A 279 13.56 -10.27 -8.04
CA PRO A 279 12.98 -9.52 -9.16
C PRO A 279 11.52 -9.89 -9.47
N VAL A 280 10.85 -10.63 -8.57
CA VAL A 280 9.45 -11.03 -8.69
C VAL A 280 8.73 -10.50 -7.46
N LEU A 281 7.85 -9.51 -7.65
CA LEU A 281 7.14 -8.83 -6.57
C LEU A 281 5.72 -9.38 -6.39
N PRO A 282 5.42 -10.03 -5.26
CA PRO A 282 4.05 -10.37 -4.91
C PRO A 282 3.32 -9.16 -4.30
N ILE A 283 2.14 -8.85 -4.84
CA ILE A 283 1.20 -7.86 -4.29
C ILE A 283 -0.06 -8.59 -3.83
N GLN A 284 -0.38 -8.46 -2.55
CA GLN A 284 -1.56 -9.07 -1.93
C GLN A 284 -2.54 -7.97 -1.52
N VAL A 285 -3.75 -8.02 -2.08
CA VAL A 285 -4.80 -7.04 -1.81
C VAL A 285 -5.86 -7.72 -0.96
N HIS A 286 -6.36 -7.01 0.05
CA HIS A 286 -7.26 -7.57 1.06
C HIS A 286 -8.45 -6.65 1.30
N GLY A 287 -9.54 -7.21 1.83
CA GLY A 287 -10.56 -6.43 2.54
C GLY A 287 -10.22 -6.36 4.03
N ASP A 288 -10.60 -5.30 4.73
CA ASP A 288 -10.32 -5.11 6.16
C ASP A 288 -10.84 -6.27 7.02
N ALA A 289 -12.09 -6.68 6.83
CA ALA A 289 -12.69 -7.75 7.63
C ALA A 289 -12.11 -9.16 7.34
N SER A 290 -11.72 -9.44 6.09
CA SER A 290 -11.14 -10.73 5.74
C SER A 290 -9.68 -10.84 6.16
N PHE A 291 -8.94 -9.74 6.09
CA PHE A 291 -7.55 -9.68 6.54
C PHE A 291 -7.41 -10.04 8.03
N SER A 292 -8.28 -9.51 8.88
CA SER A 292 -8.30 -9.82 10.32
C SER A 292 -8.94 -11.16 10.65
N GLY A 293 -9.94 -11.60 9.87
CA GLY A 293 -10.77 -12.75 10.22
C GLY A 293 -10.29 -14.11 9.68
N GLN A 294 -9.44 -14.15 8.64
CA GLN A 294 -9.02 -15.40 8.02
C GLN A 294 -7.62 -15.83 8.48
N GLY A 295 -7.54 -16.99 9.15
CA GLY A 295 -6.27 -17.51 9.69
C GLY A 295 -5.17 -17.73 8.65
N VAL A 296 -5.54 -18.01 7.40
CA VAL A 296 -4.59 -18.20 6.29
C VAL A 296 -3.71 -16.96 6.02
N VAL A 297 -4.18 -15.76 6.39
CA VAL A 297 -3.37 -14.54 6.33
C VAL A 297 -2.19 -14.64 7.28
N MET A 298 -2.43 -15.02 8.54
CA MET A 298 -1.38 -15.18 9.54
C MET A 298 -0.46 -16.36 9.23
N GLU A 299 -0.99 -17.46 8.68
CA GLU A 299 -0.17 -18.57 8.18
C GLU A 299 0.76 -18.12 7.05
N THR A 300 0.26 -17.31 6.11
CA THR A 300 1.06 -16.77 4.99
C THR A 300 2.14 -15.80 5.51
N LEU A 301 1.80 -14.91 6.45
CA LEU A 301 2.76 -14.01 7.10
C LEU A 301 3.84 -14.78 7.87
N ALA A 302 3.48 -15.87 8.56
CA ALA A 302 4.43 -16.72 9.27
C ALA A 302 5.44 -17.39 8.32
N MET A 303 5.08 -17.61 7.05
CA MET A 303 5.97 -18.16 6.03
C MET A 303 6.85 -17.11 5.32
N SER A 304 6.62 -15.81 5.53
CA SER A 304 7.28 -14.72 4.78
C SER A 304 8.82 -14.76 4.81
N ASN A 305 9.40 -15.17 5.93
CA ASN A 305 10.86 -15.25 6.14
C ASN A 305 11.36 -16.69 6.36
N VAL A 306 10.54 -17.70 6.07
CA VAL A 306 10.92 -19.11 6.24
C VAL A 306 11.70 -19.57 5.00
N PRO A 307 12.87 -20.22 5.15
CA PRO A 307 13.60 -20.79 4.03
C PRO A 307 12.70 -21.70 3.18
N HIS A 308 12.90 -21.68 1.86
CA HIS A 308 12.09 -22.39 0.86
C HIS A 308 10.69 -21.80 0.59
N TYR A 309 10.18 -20.92 1.45
CA TYR A 309 8.90 -20.22 1.26
C TYR A 309 9.07 -18.74 0.93
N SER A 310 10.08 -18.09 1.52
CA SER A 310 10.31 -16.66 1.35
C SER A 310 10.47 -16.26 -0.12
N VAL A 311 10.01 -15.06 -0.46
CA VAL A 311 10.14 -14.48 -1.80
C VAL A 311 10.69 -13.04 -1.73
N GLY A 312 11.40 -12.71 -0.65
CA GLY A 312 11.96 -11.37 -0.44
C GLY A 312 10.97 -10.34 0.10
N GLY A 313 9.78 -10.79 0.50
CA GLY A 313 8.70 -9.94 1.00
C GLY A 313 7.50 -9.88 0.06
N SER A 314 6.43 -9.24 0.51
CA SER A 314 5.23 -8.97 -0.29
C SER A 314 4.71 -7.59 0.07
N ILE A 315 4.12 -6.88 -0.89
CA ILE A 315 3.43 -5.62 -0.62
C ILE A 315 1.95 -5.92 -0.39
N HIS A 316 1.43 -5.45 0.74
CA HIS A 316 0.04 -5.66 1.15
C HIS A 316 -0.76 -4.36 1.02
N LEU A 317 -1.86 -4.41 0.27
CA LEU A 317 -2.85 -3.32 0.20
C LEU A 317 -4.15 -3.78 0.87
N ILE A 318 -4.51 -3.17 1.98
CA ILE A 318 -5.81 -3.41 2.61
C ILE A 318 -6.77 -2.31 2.16
N VAL A 319 -7.78 -2.68 1.38
CA VAL A 319 -8.88 -1.76 1.00
C VAL A 319 -9.84 -1.66 2.17
N ASN A 320 -9.44 -0.85 3.17
CA ASN A 320 -10.19 -0.66 4.40
C ASN A 320 -11.34 0.35 4.22
N ASN A 321 -12.51 -0.17 3.87
CA ASN A 321 -13.74 0.61 3.76
C ASN A 321 -14.54 0.64 5.08
N GLN A 322 -13.93 0.19 6.17
CA GLN A 322 -14.46 0.20 7.55
C GLN A 322 -15.69 -0.71 7.76
N ILE A 323 -16.00 -1.62 6.82
CA ILE A 323 -17.16 -2.52 6.93
C ILE A 323 -17.00 -3.83 6.14
N GLY A 324 -17.19 -4.95 6.85
CA GLY A 324 -17.31 -6.28 6.24
C GLY A 324 -18.77 -6.65 6.01
N PHE A 325 -19.29 -6.45 4.80
CA PHE A 325 -20.71 -6.68 4.47
C PHE A 325 -21.64 -5.81 5.35
N THR A 326 -22.17 -6.35 6.45
CA THR A 326 -22.99 -5.62 7.45
C THR A 326 -22.30 -5.51 8.81
N THR A 327 -21.09 -6.06 8.94
CA THR A 327 -20.33 -6.11 10.19
C THR A 327 -19.40 -4.90 10.26
N PRO A 328 -19.61 -3.96 11.19
CA PRO A 328 -18.74 -2.80 11.32
C PRO A 328 -17.39 -3.20 11.93
N GLN A 329 -16.41 -2.32 11.77
CA GLN A 329 -15.03 -2.56 12.15
C GLN A 329 -14.84 -2.98 13.63
N GLU A 330 -15.68 -2.51 14.57
CA GLU A 330 -15.59 -2.81 16.00
C GLU A 330 -15.95 -4.26 16.33
N ARG A 331 -16.48 -5.00 15.34
CA ARG A 331 -16.89 -6.41 15.45
C ARG A 331 -16.15 -7.32 14.47
N GLY A 332 -15.23 -6.77 13.66
CA GLY A 332 -14.55 -7.49 12.58
C GLY A 332 -13.10 -7.86 12.86
N ARG A 333 -12.55 -7.50 14.02
CA ARG A 333 -11.14 -7.70 14.40
C ARG A 333 -10.99 -8.00 15.87
#